data_AF-A0A7S4PAH4-F1
#
_entry.id   AF-A0A7S4PAH4-F1
#
_cell.length_a   1.000
_cell.length_b   1.000
_cell.length_c   1.000
_cell.angle_alpha   90.00
_cell.angle_beta   90.00
_cell.angle_gamma   90.00
#
_symmetry.space_group_name_H-M   'P 1'
#
loop_
_entity.id
_entity.type
_entity.pdbx_description
1 polymer ?
#
loop_
_entity_poly.entity_id
_entity_poly.type
_entity_poly.pdbx_seq_one_letter_code
_entity_poly.pdbx_strand_id
1 'polypeptide(L)'
;MTLLPPFVCLLLFPLLLSASNFDTSVEGLYVKGNKIYNKNNKEVRLRGINRSGAEYMCIQGRGIFDGPTDDESILAIKSWNVNIVRLPLNEDCWLNINGVPEEYGGEAYIKTVMEFTEQQRERKRNNNERERE
;
A
#
# COMPACT_ATOMS: atom_id res chain seq x y z
N MET A 1 -66.24 -18.54 27.56
CA MET A 1 -64.96 -19.05 28.09
C MET A 1 -64.48 -20.17 27.19
N THR A 2 -63.71 -19.83 26.16
CA THR A 2 -62.87 -20.78 25.40
C THR A 2 -61.59 -20.03 25.07
N LEU A 3 -60.47 -20.63 25.47
CA LEU A 3 -59.13 -20.05 25.58
C LEU A 3 -58.48 -19.82 24.21
N LEU A 4 -57.88 -18.64 24.02
CA LEU A 4 -56.91 -18.36 22.95
C LEU A 4 -55.56 -19.01 23.29
N PRO A 5 -54.88 -19.70 22.35
CA PRO A 5 -53.50 -20.10 22.55
C PRO A 5 -52.53 -18.96 22.20
N PRO A 6 -51.50 -18.68 23.03
CA PRO A 6 -50.48 -17.71 22.74
C PRO A 6 -49.33 -18.39 21.99
N PHE A 7 -49.44 -18.52 20.66
CA PHE A 7 -48.30 -18.93 19.84
C PHE A 7 -47.77 -17.73 19.05
N VAL A 8 -46.88 -17.01 19.73
CA VAL A 8 -45.56 -16.60 19.22
C VAL A 8 -45.54 -16.24 17.73
N CYS A 9 -45.72 -14.95 17.46
CA CYS A 9 -45.32 -14.34 16.21
C CYS A 9 -43.78 -14.42 16.12
N LEU A 10 -43.28 -15.51 15.52
CA LEU A 10 -41.89 -15.67 15.11
C LEU A 10 -41.62 -14.61 14.03
N LEU A 11 -41.16 -13.44 14.46
CA LEU A 11 -40.58 -12.44 13.59
C LEU A 11 -39.31 -13.06 12.97
N LEU A 12 -39.44 -13.59 11.75
CA LEU A 12 -38.33 -13.81 10.84
C LEU A 12 -37.77 -12.43 10.46
N PHE A 13 -37.02 -11.80 11.37
CA PHE A 13 -36.08 -10.76 10.99
C PHE A 13 -34.92 -11.50 10.30
N PRO A 14 -34.72 -11.35 8.98
CA PRO A 14 -33.48 -11.85 8.39
C PRO A 14 -32.37 -11.05 9.08
N LEU A 15 -31.54 -11.77 9.83
CA LEU A 15 -30.32 -11.21 10.38
C LEU A 15 -29.46 -10.84 9.17
N LEU A 16 -29.60 -9.61 8.68
CA LEU A 16 -28.66 -9.01 7.74
C LEU A 16 -27.32 -8.95 8.48
N LEU A 17 -26.54 -10.02 8.33
CA LEU A 17 -25.11 -9.99 8.59
C LEU A 17 -24.54 -9.00 7.57
N SER A 18 -24.53 -7.71 7.91
CA SER A 18 -23.68 -6.75 7.23
C SER A 18 -22.26 -7.24 7.44
N ALA A 19 -21.69 -7.87 6.42
CA ALA A 19 -20.26 -8.12 6.37
C ALA A 19 -19.58 -6.76 6.56
N SER A 20 -18.95 -6.54 7.71
CA SER A 20 -18.17 -5.34 7.94
C SER A 20 -17.01 -5.38 6.97
N ASN A 21 -17.09 -4.60 5.90
CA ASN A 21 -15.96 -4.33 5.02
C ASN A 21 -14.81 -3.82 5.90
N PHE A 22 -13.77 -4.63 6.03
CA PHE A 22 -12.52 -4.19 6.61
C PHE A 22 -11.93 -3.17 5.63
N ASP A 23 -11.93 -1.92 6.04
CA ASP A 23 -11.30 -0.87 5.28
C ASP A 23 -9.78 -1.05 5.33
N THR A 24 -9.21 -1.50 4.22
CA THR A 24 -7.76 -1.68 4.03
C THR A 24 -7.09 -0.39 3.52
N SER A 25 -7.82 0.73 3.48
CA SER A 25 -7.27 2.01 3.07
C SER A 25 -6.12 2.43 3.97
N VAL A 26 -5.05 2.86 3.32
CA VAL A 26 -3.84 3.43 3.94
C VAL A 26 -3.80 4.95 3.74
N GLU A 27 -4.92 5.58 3.40
CA GLU A 27 -5.01 7.02 3.25
C GLU A 27 -5.22 7.72 4.59
N GLY A 28 -4.59 8.89 4.75
CA GLY A 28 -4.74 9.71 5.95
C GLY A 28 -4.29 8.97 7.21
N LEU A 29 -3.14 8.31 7.16
CA LEU A 29 -2.58 7.62 8.34
C LEU A 29 -2.27 8.63 9.44
N TYR A 30 -2.68 8.31 10.67
CA TYR A 30 -2.33 9.06 11.87
C TYR A 30 -2.11 8.13 13.06
N VAL A 31 -1.45 8.65 14.10
CA VAL A 31 -1.11 7.90 15.31
C VAL A 31 -2.11 8.21 16.41
N LYS A 32 -2.56 7.17 17.13
CA LYS A 32 -3.32 7.28 18.38
C LYS A 32 -2.77 6.26 19.38
N GLY A 33 -2.15 6.74 20.45
CA GLY A 33 -1.42 5.88 21.38
C GLY A 33 -0.27 5.16 20.67
N ASN A 34 -0.25 3.84 20.74
CA ASN A 34 0.74 2.97 20.10
C ASN A 34 0.24 2.33 18.79
N LYS A 35 -0.80 2.89 18.17
CA LYS A 35 -1.45 2.33 16.98
C LYS A 35 -1.55 3.36 15.86
N ILE A 36 -1.61 2.87 14.63
CA ILE A 36 -1.84 3.65 13.42
C ILE A 36 -3.30 3.47 12.99
N TYR A 37 -3.95 4.56 12.61
CA TYR A 37 -5.31 4.59 12.10
C TYR A 37 -5.35 5.27 10.73
N ASN A 38 -6.34 4.92 9.91
CA ASN A 38 -6.62 5.62 8.64
C ASN A 38 -7.68 6.72 8.83
N LYS A 39 -7.93 7.50 7.77
CA LYS A 39 -8.95 8.58 7.76
C LYS A 39 -10.35 8.18 8.24
N ASN A 40 -10.70 6.90 8.19
CA ASN A 40 -12.00 6.35 8.60
C ASN A 40 -12.01 5.82 10.05
N ASN A 41 -11.00 6.16 10.86
CA ASN A 41 -10.81 5.68 12.24
C ASN A 41 -10.67 4.15 12.36
N LYS A 42 -10.20 3.47 11.30
CA LYS A 42 -9.90 2.04 11.35
C LYS A 42 -8.41 1.84 11.65
N GLU A 43 -8.12 0.92 12.58
CA GLU A 43 -6.73 0.55 12.90
C GLU A 43 -6.07 -0.10 11.68
N VAL A 44 -4.91 0.40 11.30
CA VAL A 44 -4.12 -0.10 10.18
C VAL A 44 -2.90 -0.83 10.70
N ARG A 45 -2.75 -2.10 10.32
CA ARG A 45 -1.51 -2.85 10.52
C ARG A 45 -0.70 -2.86 9.24
N LEU A 46 0.42 -2.15 9.24
CA LEU A 46 1.36 -2.12 8.12
C LEU A 46 2.11 -3.46 8.04
N ARG A 47 1.93 -4.17 6.92
CA ARG A 47 2.58 -5.45 6.59
C ARG A 47 3.16 -5.31 5.19
N GLY A 48 4.46 -5.39 5.09
CA GLY A 48 5.13 -5.02 3.86
C GLY A 48 6.53 -5.58 3.72
N ILE A 49 7.19 -5.07 2.70
CA ILE A 49 8.53 -5.45 2.26
C ILE A 49 9.44 -4.23 2.17
N ASN A 50 10.75 -4.46 2.13
CA ASN A 50 11.72 -3.48 1.67
C ASN A 50 11.95 -3.69 0.17
N ARG A 51 11.95 -2.62 -0.61
CA ARG A 51 12.46 -2.61 -1.98
C ARG A 51 13.83 -1.94 -2.00
N SER A 52 14.84 -2.68 -1.56
CA SER A 52 16.25 -2.24 -1.59
C SER A 52 16.77 -2.12 -3.02
N GLY A 53 17.79 -1.29 -3.22
CA GLY A 53 18.49 -1.05 -4.48
C GLY A 53 18.78 0.44 -4.69
N ALA A 54 17.81 1.30 -4.38
CA ALA A 54 17.95 2.74 -4.59
C ALA A 54 18.92 3.42 -3.61
N GLU A 55 19.21 2.79 -2.48
CA GLU A 55 20.15 3.31 -1.49
C GLU A 55 21.63 3.09 -1.84
N TYR A 56 21.96 2.24 -2.83
CA TYR A 56 23.36 1.91 -3.15
C TYR A 56 23.72 1.85 -4.63
N MET A 57 22.79 1.57 -5.55
CA MET A 57 23.16 1.37 -6.96
C MET A 57 23.73 2.63 -7.62
N CYS A 58 23.18 3.79 -7.26
CA CYS A 58 23.55 5.09 -7.82
C CYS A 58 24.99 5.49 -7.43
N ILE A 59 25.35 5.37 -6.15
CA ILE A 59 26.72 5.63 -5.68
C ILE A 59 27.74 4.59 -6.18
N GLN A 60 27.28 3.41 -6.60
CA GLN A 60 28.12 2.39 -7.22
C GLN A 60 28.25 2.58 -8.74
N GLY A 61 27.54 3.56 -9.32
CA GLY A 61 27.53 3.82 -10.76
C GLY A 61 26.88 2.71 -11.59
N ARG A 62 25.91 1.99 -11.03
CA ARG A 62 25.29 0.81 -11.67
C ARG A 62 23.83 0.99 -12.07
N GLY A 63 23.27 2.18 -11.85
CA GLY A 63 21.85 2.47 -12.08
C GLY A 63 21.20 3.13 -10.86
N ILE A 64 19.92 3.49 -11.00
CA ILE A 64 19.14 4.04 -9.88
C ILE A 64 18.58 2.92 -8.99
N PHE A 65 18.11 1.83 -9.57
CA PHE A 65 17.55 0.68 -8.84
C PHE A 65 18.35 -0.60 -9.10
N ASP A 66 18.33 -1.51 -8.13
CA ASP A 66 18.84 -2.87 -8.32
C ASP A 66 17.69 -3.77 -8.78
N GLY A 67 17.84 -4.46 -9.90
CA GLY A 67 16.82 -5.33 -10.47
C GLY A 67 15.58 -4.60 -11.05
N PRO A 68 14.61 -5.36 -11.58
CA PRO A 68 13.47 -4.80 -12.32
C PRO A 68 12.59 -3.87 -11.50
N THR A 69 12.07 -2.83 -12.16
CA THR A 69 11.10 -1.85 -11.61
C THR A 69 9.88 -1.69 -12.52
N ASP A 70 9.71 -2.60 -13.46
CA ASP A 70 8.60 -2.62 -14.42
C ASP A 70 7.30 -3.17 -13.81
N ASP A 71 6.23 -3.14 -14.58
CA ASP A 71 4.90 -3.60 -14.17
C ASP A 71 4.88 -5.06 -13.68
N GLU A 72 5.68 -5.94 -14.27
CA GLU A 72 5.73 -7.35 -13.87
C GLU A 72 6.27 -7.48 -12.44
N SER A 73 7.35 -6.77 -12.13
CA SER A 73 7.92 -6.72 -10.79
C SER A 73 6.95 -6.13 -9.76
N ILE A 74 6.18 -5.12 -10.15
CA ILE A 74 5.18 -4.47 -9.30
C ILE A 74 4.02 -5.43 -9.03
N LEU A 75 3.50 -6.10 -10.06
CA LEU A 75 2.43 -7.08 -9.93
C LEU A 75 2.85 -8.27 -9.05
N ALA A 76 4.09 -8.71 -9.14
CA ALA A 76 4.64 -9.71 -8.23
C ALA A 76 4.57 -9.24 -6.77
N ILE A 77 4.99 -8.01 -6.46
CA ILE A 77 4.87 -7.45 -5.11
C ILE A 77 3.41 -7.39 -4.65
N LYS A 78 2.47 -6.99 -5.53
CA LYS A 78 1.04 -6.93 -5.18
C LYS A 78 0.47 -8.31 -4.86
N SER A 79 0.93 -9.37 -5.53
CA SER A 79 0.48 -10.74 -5.27
C SER A 79 0.79 -11.24 -3.84
N TRP A 80 1.76 -10.62 -3.16
CA TRP A 80 2.11 -10.95 -1.78
C TRP A 80 1.17 -10.35 -0.73
N ASN A 81 0.13 -9.62 -1.17
CA ASN A 81 -0.88 -8.99 -0.32
C ASN A 81 -0.29 -8.03 0.75
N VAL A 82 0.73 -7.25 0.34
CA VAL A 82 1.35 -6.21 1.16
C VAL A 82 0.57 -4.90 1.09
N ASN A 83 0.55 -4.13 2.18
CA ASN A 83 -0.09 -2.80 2.22
C ASN A 83 0.90 -1.63 2.37
N ILE A 84 2.20 -1.92 2.47
CA ILE A 84 3.28 -0.94 2.44
C ILE A 84 4.52 -1.52 1.75
N VAL A 85 5.26 -0.64 1.06
CA VAL A 85 6.61 -0.93 0.55
C VAL A 85 7.52 0.15 1.12
N ARG A 86 8.57 -0.25 1.84
CA ARG A 86 9.62 0.66 2.28
C ARG A 86 10.65 0.78 1.17
N LEU A 87 10.92 2.01 0.75
CA LEU A 87 11.91 2.35 -0.26
C LEU A 87 13.10 3.06 0.41
N PRO A 88 14.22 2.36 0.66
CA PRO A 88 15.45 3.01 1.10
C PRO A 88 15.99 3.92 0.00
N LEU A 89 16.44 5.12 0.35
CA LEU A 89 17.00 6.11 -0.57
C LEU A 89 18.40 6.53 -0.13
N ASN A 90 19.16 7.12 -1.05
CA ASN A 90 20.51 7.63 -0.81
C ASN A 90 20.54 9.16 -0.87
N GLU A 91 21.12 9.81 0.14
CA GLU A 91 21.24 11.27 0.20
C GLU A 91 22.13 11.84 -0.92
N ASP A 92 23.28 11.20 -1.18
CA ASP A 92 24.22 11.66 -2.21
C ASP A 92 23.56 11.64 -3.59
N CYS A 93 22.79 10.60 -3.87
CA CYS A 93 22.05 10.49 -5.12
C CYS A 93 20.86 11.43 -5.18
N TRP A 94 20.18 11.68 -4.06
CA TRP A 94 19.08 12.64 -4.02
C TRP A 94 19.56 14.08 -4.27
N LEU A 95 20.69 14.47 -3.66
CA LEU A 95 21.23 15.83 -3.72
C LEU A 95 22.24 16.03 -4.86
N ASN A 96 22.65 14.96 -5.54
CA ASN A 96 23.72 14.94 -6.54
C ASN A 96 25.05 15.50 -6.00
N ILE A 97 25.53 14.95 -4.88
CA ILE A 97 26.76 15.38 -4.20
C ILE A 97 27.76 14.22 -4.11
N ASN A 98 28.96 14.47 -3.57
CA ASN A 98 29.97 13.44 -3.27
C ASN A 98 30.41 12.59 -4.48
N GLY A 99 30.24 13.11 -5.71
CA GLY A 99 30.73 12.47 -6.93
C GLY A 99 29.82 11.38 -7.50
N VAL A 100 28.51 11.40 -7.17
CA VAL A 100 27.53 10.55 -7.87
C VAL A 100 27.56 10.84 -9.37
N PRO A 101 27.55 9.81 -10.25
CA PRO A 101 27.41 10.02 -11.69
C PRO A 101 26.13 10.81 -12.01
N GLU A 102 26.23 11.80 -12.88
CA GLU A 102 25.15 12.76 -13.18
C GLU A 102 23.87 12.05 -13.63
N GLU A 103 23.99 10.95 -14.36
CA GLU A 103 22.88 10.13 -14.83
C GLU A 103 22.10 9.41 -13.71
N TYR A 104 22.66 9.30 -12.50
CA TYR A 104 22.06 8.62 -11.35
C TYR A 104 21.81 9.54 -10.15
N GLY A 105 22.07 10.83 -10.29
CA GLY A 105 21.91 11.83 -9.23
C GLY A 105 20.80 12.85 -9.51
N GLY A 106 20.41 13.59 -8.47
CA GLY A 106 19.55 14.77 -8.56
C GLY A 106 18.19 14.49 -9.20
N GLU A 107 17.83 15.29 -10.21
CA GLU A 107 16.53 15.20 -10.87
C GLU A 107 16.27 13.81 -11.49
N ALA A 108 17.28 13.17 -12.08
CA ALA A 108 17.15 11.83 -12.65
C ALA A 108 16.77 10.80 -11.58
N TYR A 109 17.45 10.84 -10.43
CA TYR A 109 17.16 9.99 -9.28
C TYR A 109 15.75 10.23 -8.71
N ILE A 110 15.41 11.49 -8.43
CA ILE A 110 14.12 11.89 -7.85
C ILE A 110 12.97 11.49 -8.78
N LYS A 111 13.08 11.80 -10.08
CA LYS A 111 12.06 11.47 -11.08
C LYS A 111 11.80 9.98 -11.13
N THR A 112 12.85 9.16 -11.21
CA THR A 112 12.75 7.70 -11.30
C THR A 112 12.11 7.11 -10.03
N VAL A 113 12.47 7.63 -8.85
CA VAL A 113 11.84 7.25 -7.56
C VAL A 113 10.35 7.61 -7.56
N MET A 114 10.00 8.82 -7.99
CA MET A 114 8.60 9.27 -8.06
C MET A 114 7.78 8.41 -9.03
N GLU A 115 8.29 8.15 -10.23
CA GLU A 115 7.63 7.30 -11.23
C GLU A 115 7.36 5.89 -10.68
N PHE A 116 8.35 5.27 -10.03
CA PHE A 116 8.16 3.97 -9.38
C PHE A 116 7.06 4.02 -8.30
N THR A 117 7.04 5.06 -7.46
CA THR A 117 5.99 5.19 -6.43
C THR A 117 4.61 5.41 -7.01
N GLU A 118 4.50 6.09 -8.16
CA GLU A 118 3.22 6.34 -8.81
C GLU A 118 2.69 5.08 -9.50
N GLN A 119 3.55 4.33 -10.21
CA GLN A 119 3.19 3.02 -10.76
C GLN A 119 2.67 2.07 -9.68
N GLN A 120 3.30 2.06 -8.50
CA GLN A 120 2.82 1.27 -7.35
C GLN A 120 1.42 1.66 -6.88
N ARG A 121 1.04 2.94 -6.99
CA ARG A 121 -0.29 3.45 -6.61
C ARG A 121 -1.33 3.12 -7.67
N GLU A 122 -1.03 3.39 -8.94
CA GLU A 122 -1.92 3.11 -10.06
C GLU A 122 -2.26 1.61 -10.15
N ARG A 123 -1.25 0.74 -10.04
CA ARG A 123 -1.48 -0.71 -10.06
C ARG A 123 -2.29 -1.21 -8.87
N LYS A 124 -2.18 -0.57 -7.71
CA LYS A 124 -3.06 -0.86 -6.55
C LYS A 124 -4.51 -0.47 -6.86
N ARG A 125 -4.73 0.70 -7.45
CA ARG A 125 -6.08 1.16 -7.82
C ARG A 125 -6.74 0.21 -8.82
N ASN A 126 -6.03 -0.13 -9.90
CA ASN A 126 -6.56 -1.00 -10.95
C ASN A 126 -6.81 -2.43 -10.42
N ASN A 127 -5.99 -2.93 -9.49
CA ASN A 127 -6.23 -4.23 -8.88
C ASN A 127 -7.50 -4.24 -8.02
N ASN A 128 -7.72 -3.19 -7.23
CA ASN A 128 -8.93 -3.06 -6.41
C ASN A 128 -10.21 -2.91 -7.26
N GLU A 129 -10.12 -2.32 -8.46
CA GLU A 129 -11.24 -2.21 -9.41
C GLU A 129 -11.59 -3.60 -9.97
N ARG A 130 -10.60 -4.40 -10.37
CA ARG A 130 -10.81 -5.79 -10.85
C ARG A 130 -11.39 -6.72 -9.79
N GLU A 131 -11.04 -6.56 -8.51
CA GLU A 131 -11.58 -7.39 -7.42
C GLU A 131 -13.04 -7.07 -7.06
N ARG A 132 -13.59 -5.96 -7.60
CA ARG A 132 -14.99 -5.55 -7.39
C ARG A 132 -15.93 -6.01 -8.50
N GLU A 133 -15.39 -6.50 -9.62
CA GLU A 133 -16.12 -7.08 -10.76
C GLU A 133 -16.33 -8.59 -10.56
#